data_AF-A0A970ZQ82-F1
#
_entry.id   AF-A0A970ZQ82-F1
#
_cell.length_a   1.000
_cell.length_b   1.000
_cell.length_c   1.000
_cell.angle_alpha   90.00
_cell.angle_beta   90.00
_cell.angle_gamma   90.00
#
_symmetry.space_group_name_H-M   'P 1'
#
loop_
_entity.id
_entity.type
_entity.pdbx_description
1 polymer ?
#
loop_
_entity_poly.entity_id
_entity_poly.type
_entity_poly.pdbx_seq_one_letter_code
_entity_poly.pdbx_strand_id
1 'polypeptide(L)'
;MDEDIRKLADAIYVEKVRRARTLTVGERIATGIALFEDALGMMRDGIRMQFPEADKDEVEVILKRRLARLRQVHEHGLYTEGPLLR
;
A
#
# COMPACT_ATOMS: atom_id res chain seq x y z
N MET A 1 -9.14 12.25 -21.37
CA MET A 1 -8.87 11.46 -20.14
C MET A 1 -10.20 11.18 -19.49
N ASP A 2 -10.69 9.99 -19.77
CA ASP A 2 -11.83 9.81 -20.67
C ASP A 2 -12.99 9.35 -19.80
N GLU A 3 -14.21 9.74 -20.15
CA GLU A 3 -15.39 9.35 -19.39
C GLU A 3 -15.47 7.82 -19.22
N ASP A 4 -14.95 7.06 -20.18
CA ASP A 4 -14.82 5.61 -20.15
C ASP A 4 -13.79 5.12 -19.12
N ILE A 5 -12.65 5.81 -18.97
CA ILE A 5 -11.66 5.51 -17.92
C ILE A 5 -12.30 5.71 -16.54
N ARG A 6 -13.10 6.77 -16.37
CA ARG A 6 -13.81 7.03 -15.11
C ARG A 6 -14.86 5.93 -14.82
N LYS A 7 -15.69 5.59 -15.80
CA LYS A 7 -16.68 4.51 -15.67
C LYS A 7 -16.04 3.17 -15.32
N LEU A 8 -14.90 2.87 -15.94
CA LEU A 8 -14.13 1.65 -15.64
C LEU A 8 -13.56 1.69 -14.22
N ALA A 9 -13.00 2.82 -13.79
CA ALA A 9 -12.48 2.98 -12.43
C ALA A 9 -13.58 2.81 -11.38
N ASP A 10 -14.76 3.39 -11.61
CA ASP A 10 -15.92 3.26 -10.71
C ASP A 10 -16.42 1.82 -10.64
N ALA A 11 -16.51 1.12 -11.78
CA ALA A 11 -16.88 -0.29 -11.82
C ALA A 11 -15.88 -1.18 -11.04
N ILE A 12 -14.58 -0.93 -11.22
CA ILE A 12 -13.52 -1.62 -10.47
C ILE A 12 -13.65 -1.34 -8.98
N TYR A 13 -13.91 -0.09 -8.60
CA TYR A 13 -14.08 0.29 -7.19
C TYR A 13 -15.29 -0.41 -6.55
N VAL A 14 -16.45 -0.38 -7.22
CA VAL A 14 -17.67 -1.05 -6.75
C VAL A 14 -17.42 -2.54 -6.53
N GLU A 15 -16.72 -3.20 -7.45
CA GLU A 15 -16.43 -4.63 -7.33
C GLU A 15 -15.47 -4.93 -6.16
N LYS A 16 -14.44 -4.10 -5.97
CA LYS A 16 -13.55 -4.19 -4.80
C LYS A 16 -14.34 -4.08 -3.48
N VAL A 17 -15.28 -3.13 -3.40
CA VAL A 17 -16.13 -2.96 -2.21
C VAL A 17 -17.04 -4.17 -2.00
N ARG A 18 -17.67 -4.69 -3.05
CA ARG A 18 -18.52 -5.89 -2.96
C ARG A 18 -17.73 -7.08 -2.44
N ARG A 19 -16.57 -7.38 -3.04
CA ARG A 19 -15.68 -8.45 -2.59
C ARG A 19 -15.26 -8.26 -1.13
N ALA A 20 -14.86 -7.05 -0.73
CA ALA A 20 -14.44 -6.77 0.63
C ALA A 20 -15.56 -6.97 1.68
N ARG A 21 -16.83 -6.79 1.29
CA ARG A 21 -17.98 -6.99 2.16
C ARG A 21 -18.33 -8.46 2.37
N THR A 22 -17.98 -9.35 1.43
CA THR A 22 -18.25 -10.79 1.56
C THR A 22 -17.16 -11.55 2.33
N LEU A 23 -15.99 -10.92 2.57
CA LEU A 23 -14.90 -11.55 3.31
C LEU A 23 -15.27 -11.77 4.78
N THR A 24 -15.05 -12.98 5.27
CA THR A 24 -14.96 -13.29 6.69
C THR A 24 -13.85 -12.46 7.36
N VAL A 25 -13.84 -12.42 8.68
CA VAL A 25 -12.78 -11.73 9.45
C VAL A 25 -11.39 -12.29 9.10
N GLY A 26 -11.25 -13.62 9.02
CA GLY A 26 -9.99 -14.28 8.68
C GLY A 26 -9.49 -13.91 7.27
N GLU A 27 -10.39 -13.94 6.27
CA GLU A 27 -10.05 -13.55 4.90
C GLU A 27 -9.71 -12.06 4.77
N ARG A 28 -10.37 -11.21 5.55
CA ARG A 28 -10.07 -9.78 5.60
C ARG A 28 -8.67 -9.51 6.14
N ILE A 29 -8.27 -10.20 7.22
CA ILE A 29 -6.91 -10.13 7.77
C ILE A 29 -5.89 -10.63 6.74
N ALA A 30 -6.13 -11.79 6.12
CA ALA A 30 -5.25 -12.34 5.10
C ALA A 30 -5.08 -11.39 3.90
N THR A 31 -6.18 -10.76 3.48
CA THR A 31 -6.16 -9.74 2.41
C THR A 31 -5.32 -8.52 2.81
N GLY A 32 -5.44 -8.05 4.06
CA GLY A 32 -4.62 -6.96 4.58
C GLY A 32 -3.13 -7.29 4.56
N ILE A 33 -2.74 -8.51 4.93
CA ILE A 33 -1.35 -8.97 4.88
C ILE A 33 -0.85 -9.01 3.43
N ALA A 34 -1.64 -9.55 2.50
CA ALA A 34 -1.25 -9.59 1.09
C ALA A 34 -1.04 -8.18 0.50
N LEU A 35 -1.95 -7.24 0.79
CA LEU A 35 -1.82 -5.85 0.37
C LEU A 35 -0.58 -5.17 0.96
N PHE A 36 -0.23 -5.50 2.21
CA PHE A 36 0.98 -4.99 2.84
C PHE A 36 2.24 -5.50 2.13
N GLU A 37 2.33 -6.80 1.83
CA GLU A 37 3.46 -7.37 1.09
C GLU A 37 3.62 -6.77 -0.32
N ASP A 38 2.51 -6.58 -1.04
CA ASP A 38 2.52 -5.91 -2.35
C ASP A 38 3.08 -4.48 -2.23
N ALA A 39 2.66 -3.74 -1.20
CA ALA A 39 3.17 -2.40 -0.93
C ALA A 39 4.67 -2.41 -0.60
N LEU A 40 5.15 -3.39 0.18
CA LEU A 40 6.58 -3.56 0.42
C LEU A 40 7.35 -3.84 -0.88
N GLY A 41 6.78 -4.63 -1.80
CA GLY A 41 7.33 -4.85 -3.14
C GLY A 41 7.53 -3.54 -3.90
N MET A 42 6.48 -2.72 -4.01
CA MET A 42 6.56 -1.41 -4.67
C MET A 42 7.56 -0.47 -4.00
N MET A 43 7.64 -0.48 -2.67
CA MET A 43 8.62 0.32 -1.93
C MET A 43 10.06 -0.12 -2.23
N ARG A 44 10.31 -1.43 -2.33
CA ARG A 44 11.64 -1.97 -2.70
C ARG A 44 12.04 -1.52 -4.09
N ASP A 45 11.12 -1.58 -5.05
CA ASP A 45 11.39 -1.13 -6.42
C ASP A 45 11.73 0.37 -6.45
N GLY A 46 10.97 1.19 -5.73
CA GLY A 46 11.28 2.60 -5.56
C GLY A 46 12.62 2.87 -4.88
N ILE A 47 13.05 2.02 -3.92
CA ILE A 47 14.37 2.12 -3.28
C ILE A 47 15.47 1.76 -4.29
N ARG A 48 15.34 0.66 -5.04
CA ARG A 48 16.32 0.25 -6.06
C ARG A 48 16.50 1.33 -7.13
N MET A 49 15.42 1.99 -7.55
CA MET A 49 15.50 3.10 -8.50
C MET A 49 16.27 4.30 -7.92
N GLN A 50 16.15 4.56 -6.61
CA GLN A 50 16.85 5.66 -5.94
C GLN A 50 18.31 5.33 -5.60
N PHE A 51 18.61 4.04 -5.39
CA PHE A 51 19.93 3.54 -5.03
C PHE A 51 20.30 2.34 -5.92
N PRO A 52 20.71 2.56 -7.18
CA PRO A 52 20.96 1.48 -8.14
C PRO A 52 22.10 0.54 -7.73
N GLU A 53 23.07 1.04 -6.97
CA GLU A 53 24.22 0.26 -6.48
C GLU A 53 23.90 -0.55 -5.22
N ALA A 54 22.73 -0.34 -4.61
CA ALA A 54 22.37 -1.02 -3.38
C ALA A 54 22.09 -2.51 -3.63
N ASP A 55 22.69 -3.37 -2.82
CA ASP A 55 22.38 -4.79 -2.85
C ASP A 55 21.03 -5.10 -2.18
N LYS A 56 20.64 -6.38 -2.16
CA LYS A 56 19.35 -6.80 -1.59
C LYS A 56 19.24 -6.49 -0.10
N ASP A 57 20.32 -6.68 0.66
CA ASP A 57 20.30 -6.49 2.11
C ASP A 57 20.25 -4.99 2.45
N GLU A 58 20.98 -4.17 1.70
CA GLU A 58 20.95 -2.71 1.82
C GLU A 58 19.55 -2.15 1.52
N VAL A 59 18.87 -2.65 0.48
CA VAL A 59 17.48 -2.29 0.18
C VAL A 59 16.55 -2.61 1.35
N GLU A 60 16.69 -3.78 1.98
CA GLU A 60 15.89 -4.15 3.15
C GLU A 60 16.19 -3.27 4.37
N VAL A 61 17.45 -2.88 4.59
CA VAL A 61 17.82 -1.95 5.66
C VAL A 61 17.17 -0.59 5.44
N ILE A 62 17.19 -0.07 4.21
CA ILE A 62 16.54 1.20 3.85
C ILE A 62 15.02 1.09 4.03
N LEU A 63 14.41 0.00 3.58
CA LEU A 63 12.98 -0.26 3.72
C LEU A 63 12.56 -0.24 5.19
N LYS A 64 13.24 -1.00 6.06
CA LYS A 64 12.97 -1.05 7.50
C LYS A 64 13.07 0.33 8.15
N ARG A 65 14.08 1.12 7.79
CA ARG A 65 14.24 2.51 8.29
C ARG A 65 13.06 3.40 7.86
N ARG A 66 12.60 3.29 6.61
CA ARG A 66 11.45 4.05 6.10
C ARG A 66 10.15 3.66 6.80
N LEU A 67 9.91 2.36 7.01
CA LEU A 67 8.75 1.86 7.75
C LEU A 67 8.76 2.33 9.20
N ALA A 68 9.91 2.30 9.88
CA ALA A 68 10.05 2.82 11.24
C ALA A 68 9.69 4.30 11.32
N ARG A 69 10.12 5.11 10.34
CA ARG A 69 9.75 6.53 10.26
C ARG A 69 8.24 6.71 10.01
N LEU A 70 7.64 5.94 9.10
CA LEU A 70 6.20 5.99 8.84
C LEU A 70 5.40 5.68 10.10
N ARG A 71 5.82 4.65 10.84
CA ARG A 71 5.22 4.29 12.13
C ARG A 71 5.33 5.43 13.14
N GLN A 72 6.50 6.03 13.29
CA GLN A 72 6.71 7.18 14.18
C GLN A 72 5.80 8.36 13.81
N VAL A 73 5.71 8.72 12.52
CA VAL A 73 4.83 9.80 12.06
C VAL A 73 3.36 9.50 12.35
N HIS A 74 2.93 8.24 12.16
CA HIS A 74 1.58 7.80 12.47
C HIS A 74 1.28 7.87 13.98
N GLU A 75 2.17 7.34 14.82
CA GLU A 75 2.04 7.35 16.29
C GLU A 75 1.99 8.77 16.86
N HIS A 76 2.67 9.74 16.24
CA HIS A 76 2.62 11.15 16.63
C HIS A 76 1.45 11.92 16.01
N GLY A 77 0.55 11.26 15.27
CA GLY A 77 -0.61 11.91 14.63
C GLY A 77 -0.26 12.90 13.52
N LEU A 78 0.99 12.87 13.03
CA LEU A 78 1.50 13.78 11.98
C LEU A 78 1.08 13.35 10.57
N TYR A 79 0.49 12.15 10.44
CA TYR A 79 -0.12 11.64 9.22
C TYR A 79 -1.60 11.35 9.48
N THR A 80 -2.47 12.21 8.98
CA THR A 80 -3.90 11.94 8.91
C THR A 80 -4.17 11.16 7.63
N GLU A 81 -4.94 10.08 7.72
CA GLU A 81 -5.34 9.30 6.54
C GLU A 81 -5.82 10.22 5.40
N GLY A 82 -5.25 10.02 4.21
CA GLY A 82 -5.64 10.74 3.02
C GLY A 82 -7.13 10.52 2.70
N PRO A 83 -7.76 11.40 1.91
CA PRO A 83 -9.21 11.43 1.69
C PRO A 83 -9.84 10.14 1.10
N LEU A 84 -9.03 9.13 0.77
CA LEU A 84 -9.48 7.84 0.23
C LEU A 84 -9.76 6.77 1.30
N LEU A 85 -9.56 7.09 2.59
CA LEU A 85 -9.83 6.19 3.73
C LEU A 85 -10.88 6.75 4.72
N ARG A 86 -11.53 7.88 4.40
CA ARG A 86 -12.67 8.41 5.16
C ARG A 86 -14.00 7.88 4.66
#